data_AF-D7F580-F1
#
_entry.id   AF-D7F580-F1
#
_cell.length_a   1.000
_cell.length_b   1.000
_cell.length_c   1.000
_cell.angle_alpha   90.00
_cell.angle_beta   90.00
_cell.angle_gamma   90.00
#
_symmetry.space_group_name_H-M   'P 1'
#
loop_
_entity.id
_entity.type
_entity.pdbx_description
1 polymer ?
#
loop_
_entity_poly.entity_id
_entity_poly.type
_entity_poly.pdbx_seq_one_letter_code
_entity_poly.pdbx_strand_id
1 'polypeptide(L)'
;KSSTLVAEQCAWAIGNVAGEGADLRSTLIAQGALWPLARLMLSSKGSTARTAAWALSNLIKGPDPKAAYELINIDGVLNAIIRNLEKA
;
A
#
# COMPACT_ATOMS: atom_id res chain seq x y z
N LYS A 1 -17.77 -4.74 -10.66
CA LYS A 1 -16.72 -3.74 -10.33
C LYS A 1 -16.94 -3.30 -8.89
N SER A 2 -16.04 -3.59 -7.96
CA SER A 2 -16.13 -3.01 -6.61
C SER A 2 -16.04 -1.47 -6.74
N SER A 3 -16.84 -0.74 -5.97
CA SER A 3 -16.79 0.72 -5.96
C SER A 3 -15.38 1.16 -5.53
N THR A 4 -14.80 2.14 -6.23
CA THR A 4 -13.49 2.68 -5.84
C THR A 4 -13.49 3.23 -4.42
N LEU A 5 -14.65 3.68 -3.92
CA LEU A 5 -14.83 4.10 -2.53
C LEU A 5 -14.68 2.90 -1.58
N VAL A 6 -15.25 1.74 -1.91
CA VAL A 6 -15.11 0.52 -1.11
C VAL A 6 -13.65 0.08 -1.09
N ALA A 7 -12.97 0.09 -2.23
CA ALA A 7 -11.54 -0.23 -2.28
C ALA A 7 -10.68 0.71 -1.43
N GLU A 8 -11.00 2.01 -1.42
CA GLU A 8 -10.34 3.01 -0.59
C GLU A 8 -10.56 2.74 0.90
N GLN A 9 -11.79 2.43 1.32
CA GLN A 9 -12.10 2.08 2.71
C GLN A 9 -11.45 0.75 3.14
N CYS A 10 -11.39 -0.24 2.24
CA CYS A 10 -10.66 -1.48 2.50
C CYS A 10 -9.15 -1.21 2.69
N ALA A 11 -8.54 -0.35 1.86
CA ALA A 11 -7.16 0.05 2.03
C ALA A 11 -6.94 0.77 3.37
N TRP A 12 -7.88 1.64 3.77
CA TRP A 12 -7.84 2.32 5.06
C TRP A 12 -7.88 1.33 6.23
N ALA A 13 -8.80 0.35 6.18
CA ALA A 13 -8.90 -0.70 7.19
C ALA A 13 -7.61 -1.53 7.31
N ILE A 14 -7.03 -1.96 6.18
CA ILE A 14 -5.76 -2.71 6.17
C ILE A 14 -4.63 -1.86 6.76
N GLY A 15 -4.56 -0.58 6.41
CA GLY A 15 -3.53 0.32 6.93
C GLY A 15 -3.57 0.47 8.45
N ASN A 16 -4.76 0.48 9.07
CA ASN A 16 -4.89 0.47 10.52
C ASN A 16 -4.45 -0.86 11.14
N VAL A 17 -4.89 -2.01 10.60
CA VAL A 17 -4.46 -3.33 11.10
C VAL A 17 -2.94 -3.50 11.00
N ALA A 18 -2.33 -3.04 9.90
CA ALA A 18 -0.88 -3.01 9.76
C ALA A 18 -0.19 -2.05 10.76
N GLY A 19 -0.88 -0.99 11.15
CA GLY A 19 -0.44 0.00 12.13
C GLY A 19 -0.21 -0.58 13.53
N GLU A 20 -1.05 -1.53 13.94
CA GLU A 20 -1.14 -2.07 15.31
C GLU A 20 0.08 -2.91 15.74
N GLY A 21 0.66 -3.73 14.86
CA GLY A 21 1.70 -4.66 15.31
C GLY A 21 2.42 -5.42 14.20
N ALA A 22 3.61 -5.94 14.52
CA ALA A 22 4.44 -6.69 13.58
C ALA A 22 3.77 -8.00 13.13
N ASP A 23 3.19 -8.75 14.06
CA ASP A 23 2.52 -10.04 13.77
C ASP A 23 1.35 -9.87 12.79
N LEU A 24 0.60 -8.77 12.95
CA LEU A 24 -0.51 -8.42 12.06
C LEU A 24 -0.01 -8.04 10.66
N ARG A 25 1.08 -7.27 10.56
CA ARG A 25 1.71 -6.97 9.25
C ARG A 25 2.17 -8.23 8.55
N SER A 26 2.88 -9.12 9.25
CA SER A 26 3.34 -10.40 8.70
C SER A 26 2.17 -11.24 8.20
N THR A 27 1.06 -11.27 8.95
CA THR A 27 -0.16 -11.97 8.54
C THR A 27 -0.76 -11.34 7.27
N LEU A 28 -0.91 -10.02 7.22
CA LEU A 28 -1.44 -9.31 6.04
C LEU A 28 -0.57 -9.55 4.78
N ILE A 29 0.76 -9.52 4.93
CA ILE A 29 1.70 -9.80 3.85
C ILE A 29 1.54 -11.25 3.38
N ALA A 30 1.49 -12.21 4.30
CA ALA A 30 1.30 -13.63 3.98
C ALA A 30 -0.05 -13.90 3.28
N GLN A 31 -1.08 -13.11 3.59
CA GLN A 31 -2.40 -13.14 2.91
C GLN A 31 -2.42 -12.36 1.58
N GLY A 32 -1.28 -11.81 1.15
CA GLY A 32 -1.14 -11.15 -0.15
C GLY A 32 -1.66 -9.71 -0.22
N ALA A 33 -1.77 -9.00 0.91
CA ALA A 33 -2.27 -7.62 0.94
C ALA A 33 -1.41 -6.60 0.17
N LEU A 34 -0.11 -6.91 -0.02
CA LEU A 34 0.86 -6.00 -0.66
C LEU A 34 0.47 -5.64 -2.10
N TRP A 35 0.20 -6.64 -2.93
CA TRP A 35 -0.08 -6.47 -4.37
C TRP A 35 -1.35 -5.64 -4.66
N PRO A 36 -2.51 -5.92 -4.03
CA PRO A 36 -3.70 -5.10 -4.20
C PRO A 36 -3.50 -3.63 -3.81
N LEU A 37 -2.80 -3.37 -2.69
CA LEU A 37 -2.49 -2.01 -2.26
C LEU A 37 -1.55 -1.30 -3.24
N ALA A 38 -0.51 -1.99 -3.72
CA ALA A 38 0.40 -1.47 -4.74
C ALA A 38 -0.35 -1.08 -6.03
N ARG A 39 -1.27 -1.93 -6.50
CA ARG A 39 -2.13 -1.62 -7.66
C ARG A 39 -3.07 -0.44 -7.39
N LEU A 40 -3.61 -0.30 -6.18
CA LEU A 40 -4.46 0.84 -5.81
C LEU A 40 -3.69 2.15 -5.76
N MET A 41 -2.41 2.12 -5.37
CA MET A 41 -1.53 3.29 -5.39
C MET A 41 -1.32 3.84 -6.81
N LEU A 42 -1.41 2.98 -7.83
CA LEU A 42 -1.32 3.36 -9.24
C LEU A 42 -2.64 3.93 -9.81
N SER A 43 -3.69 4.06 -9.00
CA SER A 43 -4.97 4.63 -9.41
C SER A 43 -4.83 6.06 -9.94
N SER A 44 -5.60 6.41 -10.97
CA SER A 44 -5.72 7.79 -11.45
C SER A 44 -6.51 8.69 -10.49
N LYS A 45 -7.24 8.10 -9.53
CA LYS A 45 -7.94 8.86 -8.47
C LYS A 45 -7.00 9.17 -7.33
N GLY A 46 -6.71 10.46 -7.14
CA GLY A 46 -5.76 10.93 -6.12
C GLY A 46 -6.10 10.52 -4.68
N SER A 47 -7.38 10.47 -4.28
CA SER A 47 -7.78 10.03 -2.95
C SER A 47 -7.41 8.56 -2.70
N THR A 48 -7.73 7.69 -3.66
CA THR A 48 -7.44 6.27 -3.60
C THR A 48 -5.94 6.00 -3.60
N ALA A 49 -5.19 6.69 -4.47
CA ALA A 49 -3.74 6.57 -4.53
C ALA A 49 -3.08 7.02 -3.21
N ARG A 50 -3.56 8.13 -2.62
CA ARG A 50 -3.09 8.64 -1.33
C ARG A 50 -3.35 7.64 -0.19
N THR A 51 -4.57 7.12 -0.09
CA THR A 51 -4.93 6.16 0.97
C THR A 51 -4.15 4.86 0.83
N ALA A 52 -3.95 4.37 -0.40
CA ALA A 52 -3.13 3.19 -0.66
C ALA A 52 -1.65 3.42 -0.31
N ALA A 53 -1.09 4.59 -0.64
CA ALA A 53 0.28 4.96 -0.27
C ALA A 53 0.48 4.98 1.25
N TRP A 54 -0.48 5.55 1.99
CA TRP A 54 -0.48 5.53 3.46
C TRP A 54 -0.60 4.11 4.03
N ALA A 55 -1.48 3.27 3.46
CA ALA A 55 -1.61 1.89 3.90
C ALA A 55 -0.33 1.07 3.64
N LEU A 56 0.32 1.27 2.50
CA LEU A 56 1.61 0.65 2.15
C LEU A 56 2.72 1.07 3.10
N SER A 57 2.82 2.34 3.47
CA SER A 57 3.86 2.79 4.42
C SER A 57 3.69 2.15 5.79
N ASN A 58 2.44 1.93 6.24
CA ASN A 58 2.17 1.16 7.44
C ASN A 58 2.46 -0.34 7.28
N LEU A 59 2.17 -0.93 6.12
CA LEU A 59 2.36 -2.36 5.88
C LEU A 59 3.83 -2.77 5.80
N ILE A 60 4.68 -1.93 5.21
CA ILE A 60 6.10 -2.26 4.99
C ILE A 60 7.02 -1.77 6.13
N LYS A 61 6.50 -1.08 7.14
CA LYS A 61 7.32 -0.57 8.25
C LYS A 61 7.82 -1.73 9.13
N GLY A 62 9.05 -1.61 9.62
CA GLY A 62 9.61 -2.55 10.60
C GLY A 62 11.05 -2.94 10.27
N PRO A 63 11.64 -3.82 11.09
CA PRO A 63 13.03 -4.24 10.95
C PRO A 63 13.24 -5.23 9.80
N ASP A 64 12.20 -5.92 9.33
CA ASP A 64 12.27 -6.84 8.19
C ASP A 64 12.10 -6.06 6.87
N PRO A 65 13.16 -5.97 6.02
CA PRO A 65 13.09 -5.21 4.78
C PRO A 65 12.40 -5.98 3.65
N LYS A 66 12.03 -7.25 3.84
CA LYS A 66 11.50 -8.11 2.76
C LYS A 66 10.29 -7.48 2.06
N ALA A 67 9.32 -6.96 2.81
CA ALA A 67 8.13 -6.33 2.24
C ALA A 67 8.45 -5.05 1.46
N ALA A 68 9.45 -4.27 1.90
CA ALA A 68 9.91 -3.08 1.21
C ALA A 68 10.62 -3.46 -0.11
N TYR A 69 11.46 -4.49 -0.11
CA TYR A 69 12.08 -5.02 -1.33
C TYR A 69 11.06 -5.54 -2.33
N GLU A 70 10.05 -6.28 -1.87
CA GLU A 70 8.95 -6.73 -2.72
C GLU A 70 8.20 -5.53 -3.32
N LEU A 71 7.89 -4.50 -2.53
CA LEU A 71 7.17 -3.32 -3.01
C LEU A 71 7.91 -2.58 -4.14
N ILE A 72 9.21 -2.34 -3.99
CA ILE A 72 9.99 -1.59 -5.01
C ILE A 72 10.19 -2.39 -6.29
N ASN A 73 10.11 -3.72 -6.22
CA ASN A 73 10.19 -4.61 -7.38
C ASN A 73 8.86 -4.75 -8.13
N ILE A 74 7.76 -4.17 -7.62
CA ILE A 74 6.49 -4.13 -8.36
C ILE A 74 6.59 -3.07 -9.46
N ASP A 75 6.36 -3.50 -10.70
CA ASP A 75 6.43 -2.64 -11.88
C ASP A 75 5.61 -1.35 -11.72
N GLY A 76 6.29 -0.23 -11.94
CA GLY A 76 5.70 1.11 -11.93
C GLY A 76 5.45 1.72 -10.55
N VAL A 77 5.59 0.97 -9.45
CA VAL A 77 5.39 1.48 -8.08
C VAL A 77 6.44 2.53 -7.72
N LEU A 78 7.73 2.22 -7.90
CA LEU A 78 8.82 3.16 -7.60
C LEU A 78 8.69 4.44 -8.43
N ASN A 79 8.44 4.31 -9.73
CA ASN A 79 8.21 5.44 -10.63
C ASN A 79 6.99 6.28 -10.20
N ALA A 80 5.91 5.64 -9.75
CA ALA A 80 4.74 6.35 -9.26
C ALA A 80 5.03 7.11 -7.97
N ILE A 81 5.82 6.56 -7.05
CA ILE A 81 6.25 7.27 -5.83
C ILE A 81 7.04 8.52 -6.22
N ILE A 82 8.09 8.37 -7.03
CA ILE A 82 8.96 9.49 -7.47
C ILE A 82 8.12 10.56 -8.19
N ARG A 83 7.31 10.17 -9.17
CA ARG A 83 6.46 11.09 -9.93
C ARG A 83 5.47 11.87 -9.05
N ASN A 84 4.96 11.27 -7.98
CA ASN A 84 4.06 11.97 -7.07
C ASN A 84 4.80 12.94 -6.13
N LEU A 85 6.10 12.72 -5.87
CA LEU A 85 6.95 13.66 -5.13
C LEU A 85 7.36 14.87 -5.99
N GLU A 86 7.62 14.68 -7.28
CA GLU A 86 7.97 15.78 -8.21
C GLU A 86 6.82 16.76 -8.49
N LYS A 87 5.58 16.36 -8.19
CA LYS A 87 4.38 17.18 -8.37
C LYS A 87 4.03 18.01 -7.13
N ALA A 88 4.79 17.87 -6.04
CA ALA A 88 4.57 18.57 -4.78
C ALA A 88 5.20 19.97 -4.77
#